data_AF-A0A835M276-F1
#
_entry.id   AF-A0A835M276-F1
#
_cell.length_a   1.000
_cell.length_b   1.000
_cell.length_c   1.000
_cell.angle_alpha   90.00
_cell.angle_beta   90.00
_cell.angle_gamma   90.00
#
_symmetry.space_group_name_H-M   'P 1'
#
loop_
_entity.id
_entity.type
_entity.pdbx_description
1 polymer ?
#
loop_
_entity_poly.entity_id
_entity_poly.type
_entity_poly.pdbx_seq_one_letter_code
_entity_poly.pdbx_strand_id
1 'polypeptide(L)'
;MMMMMMIVKKKQFSLLSIRSPAFLLVSKLAIFLSIVLCVFAFFRLHSQSPQFRKHYSSTSTFQVVTQFNGQPKISFLFLARKDLPLDFLWNNFLQNADLASFSIYIHSEPGFVFNELTTKSSFFYGRQLSESVRVVWGESSMIEAERLLLGEALQDPANQRFVLLSDSSTPISNVFTSRSQAKALFSDFLCSFLPTLTKRYGRKKKRRAPPTIIIDDGFTDFSTDNGS
;
A
#
# COMPACT_ATOMS: atom_id res chain seq x y z
N MET A 1 14.07 -22.37 -82.02
CA MET A 1 12.96 -21.45 -81.79
C MET A 1 11.88 -22.19 -81.02
N MET A 2 11.42 -21.58 -79.92
CA MET A 2 10.16 -21.88 -79.23
C MET A 2 10.12 -23.24 -78.50
N MET A 3 9.85 -23.34 -77.20
CA MET A 3 9.46 -22.31 -76.26
C MET A 3 9.78 -22.80 -74.86
N MET A 4 10.64 -22.03 -74.22
CA MET A 4 10.84 -21.85 -72.79
C MET A 4 9.54 -22.09 -71.99
N MET A 5 9.39 -23.24 -71.34
CA MET A 5 8.44 -23.39 -70.22
C MET A 5 9.25 -23.31 -68.93
N MET A 6 9.36 -22.07 -68.46
CA MET A 6 9.91 -21.75 -67.15
C MET A 6 9.17 -22.54 -66.08
N ILE A 7 9.98 -23.23 -65.30
CA ILE A 7 9.70 -23.72 -63.96
C ILE A 7 9.10 -22.56 -63.15
N VAL A 8 7.78 -22.50 -63.04
CA VAL A 8 7.13 -21.83 -61.91
C VAL A 8 7.03 -22.89 -60.83
N LYS A 9 8.09 -23.01 -60.03
CA LYS A 9 8.06 -23.70 -58.74
C LYS A 9 7.12 -22.89 -57.84
N LYS A 10 5.81 -23.12 -57.99
CA LYS A 10 4.83 -22.66 -57.01
C LYS A 10 5.18 -23.45 -55.75
N LYS A 11 5.88 -22.80 -54.82
CA LYS A 11 6.11 -23.32 -53.47
C LYS A 11 4.73 -23.39 -52.80
N GLN A 12 3.97 -24.43 -53.10
CA GLN A 12 2.91 -24.86 -52.22
C GLN A 12 3.63 -25.31 -50.96
N PHE A 13 3.64 -24.42 -49.97
CA PHE A 13 3.79 -24.83 -48.59
C PHE A 13 2.71 -25.88 -48.37
N SER A 14 3.12 -27.14 -48.35
CA SER A 14 2.28 -28.27 -48.01
C SER A 14 1.77 -28.02 -46.60
N LEU A 15 0.54 -27.49 -46.50
CA LEU A 15 -0.28 -27.47 -45.29
C LEU A 15 -0.76 -28.89 -44.92
N LEU A 16 0.14 -29.87 -45.00
CA LEU A 16 -0.12 -31.27 -44.73
C LEU A 16 0.80 -31.74 -43.60
N SER A 17 0.62 -31.14 -42.43
CA SER A 17 0.90 -31.82 -41.15
C SER A 17 0.15 -31.17 -39.97
N ILE A 18 -1.10 -30.72 -40.18
CA ILE A 18 -1.96 -30.13 -39.13
C ILE A 18 -3.05 -31.12 -38.67
N ARG A 19 -3.06 -32.35 -39.18
CA ARG A 19 -4.17 -33.30 -39.01
C ARG A 19 -3.77 -34.70 -38.53
N SER A 20 -2.63 -34.87 -37.86
CA SER A 20 -2.43 -36.12 -37.11
C SER A 20 -3.24 -36.04 -35.80
N PRO A 21 -4.04 -37.07 -35.46
CA PRO A 21 -4.79 -37.08 -34.20
C PRO A 21 -3.85 -36.98 -32.99
N ALA A 22 -2.61 -37.45 -33.14
CA ALA A 22 -1.54 -37.29 -32.17
C ALA A 22 -1.16 -35.81 -31.93
N PHE A 23 -1.05 -34.98 -32.97
CA PHE A 23 -0.74 -33.56 -32.82
C PHE A 23 -1.87 -32.79 -32.12
N LEU A 24 -3.13 -33.12 -32.43
CA LEU A 24 -4.29 -32.55 -31.75
C LEU A 24 -4.42 -33.02 -30.30
N LEU A 25 -4.00 -34.25 -29.99
CA LEU A 25 -3.98 -34.78 -28.64
C LEU A 25 -2.87 -34.12 -27.80
N VAL A 26 -1.68 -33.98 -28.36
CA VAL A 26 -0.54 -33.31 -27.71
C VAL A 26 -0.85 -31.84 -27.46
N SER A 27 -1.47 -31.12 -28.41
CA SER A 27 -1.84 -29.71 -28.21
C SER A 27 -2.92 -29.54 -27.15
N LYS A 28 -3.93 -30.43 -27.10
CA LYS A 28 -4.94 -30.44 -26.04
C LYS A 28 -4.35 -30.72 -24.67
N LEU A 29 -3.41 -31.66 -24.57
CA LEU A 29 -2.70 -31.96 -23.33
C LEU A 29 -1.83 -30.79 -22.88
N ALA A 30 -1.13 -30.12 -23.81
CA ALA A 30 -0.32 -28.95 -23.50
C ALA A 30 -1.18 -27.77 -23.01
N ILE A 31 -2.33 -27.52 -23.63
CA ILE A 31 -3.28 -26.48 -23.19
C ILE A 31 -3.85 -26.84 -21.81
N PHE A 32 -4.23 -28.10 -21.59
CA PHE A 32 -4.74 -28.54 -20.29
C PHE A 32 -3.68 -28.41 -19.19
N LEU A 33 -2.44 -28.84 -19.45
CA LEU A 33 -1.32 -28.70 -18.52
C LEU A 33 -1.03 -27.23 -18.21
N SER A 34 -1.07 -26.36 -19.22
CA SER A 34 -0.91 -24.91 -19.06
C SER A 34 -2.02 -24.32 -18.17
N ILE A 35 -3.28 -24.69 -18.41
CA ILE A 35 -4.40 -24.26 -17.57
C ILE A 35 -4.23 -24.76 -16.12
N VAL A 36 -3.83 -26.01 -15.93
CA VAL A 36 -3.58 -26.58 -14.59
C VAL A 36 -2.45 -25.84 -13.88
N LEU A 37 -1.35 -25.51 -14.57
CA LEU A 37 -0.25 -24.71 -14.01
C LEU A 37 -0.70 -23.28 -13.67
N CYS A 38 -1.50 -22.65 -14.53
CA CYS A 38 -2.07 -21.32 -14.25
C CYS A 38 -3.02 -21.36 -13.05
N VAL A 39 -3.89 -22.37 -12.96
CA VAL A 39 -4.80 -22.54 -11.81
C VAL A 39 -4.02 -22.85 -10.55
N PHE A 40 -2.98 -23.69 -10.61
CA PHE A 40 -2.11 -23.97 -9.47
C PHE A 40 -1.36 -22.72 -9.02
N ALA A 41 -0.79 -21.93 -9.95
CA ALA A 41 -0.13 -20.66 -9.63
C ALA A 41 -1.12 -19.67 -9.00
N PHE A 42 -2.33 -19.56 -9.54
CA PHE A 42 -3.41 -18.76 -8.95
C PHE A 42 -3.79 -19.26 -7.55
N PHE A 43 -3.87 -20.58 -7.34
CA PHE A 43 -4.14 -21.15 -6.04
C PHE A 43 -2.99 -20.94 -5.07
N ARG A 44 -1.73 -20.94 -5.53
CA ARG A 44 -0.54 -20.63 -4.70
C ARG A 44 -0.53 -19.15 -4.30
N LEU A 45 -0.84 -18.25 -5.22
CA LEU A 45 -1.06 -16.82 -4.95
C LEU A 45 -2.20 -16.63 -3.93
N HIS A 46 -3.31 -17.34 -4.10
CA HIS A 46 -4.42 -17.26 -3.16
C HIS A 46 -4.15 -17.99 -1.83
N SER A 47 -3.31 -19.02 -1.84
CA SER A 47 -2.89 -19.80 -0.66
C SER A 47 -1.72 -19.18 0.09
N GLN A 48 -1.19 -18.04 -0.36
CA GLN A 48 -0.45 -17.10 0.49
C GLN A 48 -1.39 -16.12 1.24
N SER A 49 -2.69 -16.11 0.93
CA SER A 49 -3.71 -15.37 1.71
C SER A 49 -4.34 -16.07 2.94
N PRO A 50 -3.92 -17.24 3.47
CA PRO A 50 -4.69 -17.94 4.51
C PRO A 50 -4.46 -17.38 5.91
N GLN A 51 -3.42 -16.57 6.14
CA GLN A 51 -3.32 -15.73 7.35
C GLN A 51 -4.30 -14.54 7.29
N PHE A 52 -4.57 -14.05 6.08
CA PHE A 52 -5.36 -12.83 5.86
C PHE A 52 -6.86 -13.01 6.09
N ARG A 53 -7.39 -14.25 6.03
CA ARG A 53 -8.84 -14.48 6.03
C ARG A 53 -9.46 -14.76 7.40
N LYS A 54 -8.67 -15.17 8.41
CA LYS A 54 -9.24 -15.53 9.72
C LYS A 54 -9.71 -14.35 10.56
N HIS A 55 -9.34 -13.11 10.20
CA HIS A 55 -9.79 -11.90 10.92
C HIS A 55 -10.95 -11.13 10.25
N TYR A 56 -11.42 -11.53 9.07
CA TYR A 56 -12.50 -10.83 8.34
C TYR A 56 -13.86 -11.53 8.39
N SER A 57 -14.08 -12.44 9.33
CA SER A 57 -15.42 -13.01 9.58
C SER A 57 -16.18 -12.30 10.69
N SER A 58 -15.58 -11.31 11.34
CA SER A 58 -16.37 -10.30 12.03
C SER A 58 -16.85 -9.32 10.99
N THR A 59 -18.12 -9.45 10.60
CA THR A 59 -18.90 -8.31 10.10
C THR A 59 -19.02 -7.30 11.25
N SER A 60 -17.89 -6.73 11.67
CA SER A 60 -17.84 -5.51 12.41
C SER A 60 -18.38 -4.51 11.43
N THR A 61 -19.66 -4.16 11.59
CA THR A 61 -20.20 -2.92 11.06
C THR A 61 -19.11 -1.89 11.30
N PHE A 62 -18.44 -1.41 10.25
CA PHE A 62 -17.59 -0.24 10.33
C PHE A 62 -18.56 0.88 10.69
N GLN A 63 -18.86 0.98 11.99
CA GLN A 63 -19.39 2.15 12.59
C GLN A 63 -18.28 3.15 12.28
N VAL A 64 -18.43 3.87 11.17
CA VAL A 64 -17.93 5.23 11.07
C VAL A 64 -18.41 5.83 12.37
N VAL A 65 -17.55 5.87 13.38
CA VAL A 65 -17.87 6.37 14.71
C VAL A 65 -18.12 7.84 14.46
N THR A 66 -19.37 8.16 14.16
CA THR A 66 -19.79 9.50 13.81
C THR A 66 -19.82 10.39 15.05
N GLN A 67 -19.42 9.87 16.21
CA GLN A 67 -19.45 10.61 17.46
C GLN A 67 -18.41 10.11 18.48
N PHE A 68 -17.12 10.27 18.17
CA PHE A 68 -16.12 10.35 19.25
C PHE A 68 -16.31 11.69 19.98
N ASN A 69 -16.49 11.63 21.30
CA ASN A 69 -16.84 12.78 22.13
C ASN A 69 -15.66 13.26 22.99
N GLY A 70 -14.44 13.24 22.44
CA GLY A 70 -13.21 13.73 23.05
C GLY A 70 -12.38 14.59 22.11
N GLN A 71 -11.13 14.90 22.50
CA GLN A 71 -10.19 15.66 21.67
C GLN A 71 -9.69 14.81 20.50
N PRO A 72 -9.92 15.23 19.24
CA PRO A 72 -9.51 14.46 18.08
C PRO A 72 -7.99 14.49 17.92
N LYS A 73 -7.41 13.33 17.60
CA LYS A 73 -5.97 13.15 17.38
C LYS A 73 -5.61 13.00 15.91
N ILE A 74 -4.37 13.37 15.59
CA ILE A 74 -3.70 13.00 14.35
C ILE A 74 -2.83 11.76 14.62
N SER A 75 -3.05 10.71 13.86
CA SER A 75 -2.25 9.49 13.88
C SER A 75 -1.16 9.57 12.83
N PHE A 76 0.10 9.63 13.26
CA PHE A 76 1.26 9.49 12.39
C PHE A 76 1.62 8.01 12.26
N LEU A 77 1.62 7.51 11.03
CA LEU A 77 1.89 6.13 10.67
C LEU A 77 3.23 6.10 9.95
N PHE A 78 4.30 5.75 10.66
CA PHE A 78 5.63 5.64 10.08
C PHE A 78 5.85 4.24 9.54
N LEU A 79 6.12 4.14 8.25
CA LEU A 79 6.53 2.92 7.59
C LEU A 79 8.04 2.98 7.33
N ALA A 80 8.79 2.34 8.22
CA ALA A 80 10.25 2.30 8.19
C ALA A 80 10.74 0.93 7.73
N ARG A 81 11.83 0.89 6.97
CA ARG A 81 12.54 -0.38 6.69
C ARG A 81 13.11 -0.97 7.97
N LYS A 82 13.81 -0.15 8.75
CA LYS A 82 14.53 -0.55 9.95
C LYS A 82 14.40 0.52 11.03
N ASP A 83 15.08 1.65 10.83
CA ASP A 83 15.13 2.78 11.75
C ASP A 83 14.53 4.06 11.14
N LEU A 84 14.50 5.15 11.93
CA LEU A 84 14.02 6.46 11.53
C LEU A 84 15.19 7.46 11.56
N PRO A 85 15.99 7.59 10.49
CA PRO A 85 17.20 8.40 10.50
C PRO A 85 16.92 9.91 10.69
N LEU A 86 15.70 10.34 10.37
CA LEU A 86 15.24 11.73 10.50
C LEU A 86 14.48 11.98 11.81
N ASP A 87 14.61 11.10 12.81
CA ASP A 87 13.94 11.19 14.10
C ASP A 87 14.18 12.52 14.83
N PHE A 88 15.34 13.14 14.67
CA PHE A 88 15.70 14.43 15.25
C PHE A 88 14.88 15.60 14.70
N LEU A 89 14.51 15.58 13.40
CA LEU A 89 13.64 16.61 12.82
C LEU A 89 12.23 16.49 13.38
N TRP A 90 11.74 15.24 13.49
CA TRP A 90 10.46 14.94 14.09
C TRP A 90 10.43 15.27 15.58
N ASN A 91 11.52 15.06 16.31
CA ASN A 91 11.63 15.48 17.71
C ASN A 91 11.37 16.98 17.87
N ASN A 92 12.03 17.81 17.07
CA ASN A 92 11.86 19.27 17.13
C ASN A 92 10.44 19.70 16.73
N PHE A 93 9.85 19.01 15.76
CA PHE A 93 8.47 19.24 15.32
C PHE A 93 7.45 18.89 16.40
N LEU A 94 7.64 17.76 17.09
CA LEU A 94 6.73 17.23 18.10
C LEU A 94 6.93 17.86 19.48
N GLN A 95 8.09 18.42 19.78
CA GLN A 95 8.42 19.04 21.07
C GLN A 95 7.43 20.15 21.47
N ASN A 96 6.92 20.88 20.49
CA ASN A 96 5.96 21.98 20.70
C ASN A 96 4.50 21.56 20.51
N ALA A 97 4.24 20.28 20.24
CA ALA A 97 2.90 19.74 20.04
C ALA A 97 2.34 19.19 21.37
N ASP A 98 1.02 19.32 21.56
CA ASP A 98 0.34 18.70 22.69
C ASP A 98 0.32 17.17 22.50
N LEU A 99 0.88 16.43 23.45
CA LEU A 99 0.91 14.97 23.47
C LEU A 99 -0.49 14.34 23.39
N ALA A 100 -1.54 15.04 23.85
CA ALA A 100 -2.91 14.57 23.76
C ALA A 100 -3.52 14.73 22.34
N SER A 101 -2.85 15.48 21.45
CA SER A 101 -3.34 15.82 20.10
C SER A 101 -2.85 14.88 18.99
N PHE A 102 -1.97 13.93 19.30
CA PHE A 102 -1.46 12.98 18.31
C PHE A 102 -1.16 11.59 18.89
N SER A 103 -1.06 10.63 17.98
CA SER A 103 -0.64 9.26 18.23
C SER A 103 0.43 8.89 17.20
N ILE A 104 1.41 8.07 17.59
CA ILE A 104 2.49 7.62 16.70
C ILE A 104 2.48 6.10 16.68
N TYR A 105 2.48 5.54 15.47
CA TYR A 105 2.60 4.11 15.21
C TYR A 105 3.72 3.90 14.21
N ILE A 106 4.58 2.92 14.48
CA ILE A 106 5.74 2.64 13.63
C ILE A 106 5.70 1.19 13.19
N HIS A 107 5.79 0.93 11.90
CA HIS A 107 6.10 -0.38 11.36
C HIS A 107 7.57 -0.38 10.95
N SER A 108 8.29 -1.41 11.40
CA SER A 108 9.70 -1.63 11.14
C SER A 108 9.95 -3.13 10.92
N GLU A 109 11.15 -3.48 10.45
CA GLU A 109 11.58 -4.88 10.37
C GLU A 109 11.30 -5.66 11.67
N PRO A 110 10.86 -6.93 11.60
CA PRO A 110 10.61 -7.76 12.77
C PRO A 110 11.79 -7.81 13.73
N GLY A 111 11.50 -7.56 15.01
CA GLY A 111 12.50 -7.57 16.10
C GLY A 111 13.24 -6.25 16.30
N PHE A 112 13.02 -5.23 15.46
CA PHE A 112 13.55 -3.90 15.72
C PHE A 112 12.76 -3.20 16.84
N VAL A 113 13.46 -2.58 17.79
CA VAL A 113 12.87 -1.91 18.95
C VAL A 113 13.37 -0.48 19.02
N PHE A 114 12.46 0.47 19.11
CA PHE A 114 12.79 1.88 19.31
C PHE A 114 12.99 2.16 20.81
N ASN A 115 14.23 2.47 21.19
CA ASN A 115 14.66 2.79 22.55
C ASN A 115 15.81 3.80 22.52
N GLU A 116 16.38 4.14 23.69
CA GLU A 116 17.47 5.12 23.82
C GLU A 116 18.74 4.77 23.03
N LEU A 117 18.94 3.50 22.65
CA LEU A 117 20.10 3.06 21.88
C LEU A 117 19.86 3.14 20.37
N THR A 118 18.61 3.08 19.92
CA THR A 118 18.25 2.95 18.50
C THR A 118 17.60 4.20 17.91
N THR A 119 17.08 5.11 18.73
CA THR A 119 16.52 6.39 18.27
C THR A 119 16.88 7.52 19.23
N LYS A 120 17.08 8.71 18.68
CA LYS A 120 17.42 9.93 19.42
C LYS A 120 16.20 10.63 20.01
N SER A 121 15.01 10.28 19.55
CA SER A 121 13.76 10.95 19.91
C SER A 121 12.93 10.08 20.83
N SER A 122 12.65 10.56 22.04
CA SER A 122 11.85 9.86 23.02
C SER A 122 10.38 9.66 22.59
N PHE A 123 9.91 10.42 21.61
CA PHE A 123 8.55 10.27 21.07
C PHE A 123 8.33 8.92 20.38
N PHE A 124 9.40 8.26 19.91
CA PHE A 124 9.32 6.99 19.18
C PHE A 124 9.53 5.76 20.07
N TYR A 125 9.92 5.93 21.34
CA TYR A 125 10.19 4.80 22.22
C TYR A 125 8.98 3.88 22.38
N GLY A 126 9.18 2.60 22.08
CA GLY A 126 8.15 1.57 22.20
C GLY A 126 6.91 1.78 21.33
N ARG A 127 7.00 2.58 20.25
CA ARG A 127 5.88 2.85 19.34
C ARG A 127 5.81 1.90 18.14
N GLN A 128 6.72 0.93 18.05
CA GLN A 128 6.67 -0.10 17.03
C GLN A 128 5.49 -1.04 17.21
N LEU A 129 4.94 -1.52 16.10
CA LEU A 129 3.92 -2.57 16.11
C LEU A 129 4.50 -3.88 16.67
N SER A 130 3.66 -4.65 17.37
CA SER A 130 4.02 -6.00 17.84
C SER A 130 4.10 -6.99 16.68
N GLU A 131 3.18 -6.85 15.71
CA GLU A 131 3.19 -7.61 14.46
C GLU A 131 3.83 -6.77 13.36
N SER A 132 4.87 -7.30 12.71
CA SER A 132 5.49 -6.66 11.56
C SER A 132 5.95 -7.66 10.52
N VAL A 133 6.20 -7.14 9.31
CA VAL A 133 6.61 -7.92 8.14
C VAL A 133 7.84 -7.26 7.52
N ARG A 134 8.71 -8.03 6.86
CA ARG A 134 9.80 -7.42 6.10
C ARG A 134 9.21 -6.75 4.86
N VAL A 135 9.39 -5.44 4.74
CA VAL A 135 8.92 -4.66 3.58
C VAL A 135 9.93 -4.75 2.45
N VAL A 136 9.46 -5.11 1.27
CA VAL A 136 10.21 -5.04 0.01
C VAL A 136 9.48 -4.08 -0.93
N TRP A 137 10.25 -3.25 -1.63
CA TRP A 137 9.67 -2.24 -2.51
C TRP A 137 8.87 -2.85 -3.66
N GLY A 138 7.71 -2.27 -3.97
CA GLY A 138 6.82 -2.73 -5.05
C GLY A 138 6.14 -4.08 -4.79
N GLU A 139 6.42 -4.73 -3.66
CA GLU A 139 5.85 -6.02 -3.30
C GLU A 139 4.60 -5.87 -2.42
N SER A 140 3.80 -6.93 -2.39
CA SER A 140 2.59 -7.00 -1.55
C SER A 140 2.86 -6.80 -0.05
N SER A 141 4.10 -7.06 0.40
CA SER A 141 4.56 -6.84 1.78
C SER A 141 4.43 -5.38 2.24
N MET A 142 4.57 -4.42 1.34
CA MET A 142 4.38 -2.99 1.64
C MET A 142 2.93 -2.67 1.97
N ILE A 143 2.00 -3.18 1.15
CA ILE A 143 0.56 -3.03 1.37
C ILE A 143 0.15 -3.71 2.68
N GLU A 144 0.74 -4.87 2.99
CA GLU A 144 0.50 -5.55 4.25
C GLU A 144 0.95 -4.72 5.46
N ALA A 145 2.13 -4.10 5.40
CA ALA A 145 2.65 -3.23 6.43
C ALA A 145 1.78 -1.98 6.67
N GLU A 146 1.34 -1.30 5.59
CA GLU A 146 0.41 -0.18 5.68
C GLU A 146 -0.92 -0.59 6.32
N ARG A 147 -1.43 -1.77 5.98
CA ARG A 147 -2.67 -2.30 6.58
C ARG A 147 -2.51 -2.56 8.07
N LEU A 148 -1.36 -3.08 8.51
CA LEU A 148 -1.07 -3.29 9.93
C LEU A 148 -1.03 -1.96 10.69
N LEU A 149 -0.35 -0.95 10.16
CA LEU A 149 -0.32 0.41 10.72
C LEU A 149 -1.70 1.01 10.87
N LEU A 150 -2.50 0.96 9.79
CA LEU A 150 -3.84 1.51 9.80
C LEU A 150 -4.76 0.72 10.73
N GLY A 151 -4.63 -0.61 10.76
CA GLY A 151 -5.40 -1.49 11.62
C GLY A 151 -5.17 -1.18 13.09
N GLU A 152 -3.91 -0.97 13.51
CA GLU A 152 -3.58 -0.58 14.87
C GLU A 152 -4.10 0.83 15.21
N ALA A 153 -3.88 1.78 14.32
CA ALA A 153 -4.30 3.16 14.54
C ALA A 153 -5.83 3.34 14.61
N LEU A 154 -6.60 2.49 13.92
CA LEU A 154 -8.06 2.51 13.94
C LEU A 154 -8.65 1.97 15.25
N GLN A 155 -7.86 1.31 16.10
CA GLN A 155 -8.32 0.86 17.42
C GLN A 155 -8.57 2.03 18.38
N ASP A 156 -7.87 3.16 18.23
CA ASP A 156 -8.13 4.37 19.00
C ASP A 156 -9.18 5.25 18.28
N PRO A 157 -10.43 5.34 18.79
CA PRO A 157 -11.48 6.17 18.19
C PRO A 157 -11.19 7.67 18.25
N ALA A 158 -10.19 8.11 19.02
CA ALA A 158 -9.72 9.50 19.02
C ALA A 158 -8.95 9.86 17.75
N ASN A 159 -8.34 8.87 17.07
CA ASN A 159 -7.61 9.09 15.83
C ASN A 159 -8.59 9.42 14.69
N GLN A 160 -8.63 10.69 14.28
CA GLN A 160 -9.52 11.17 13.21
C GLN A 160 -8.78 11.54 11.94
N ARG A 161 -7.46 11.69 11.99
CA ARG A 161 -6.64 11.95 10.81
C ARG A 161 -5.50 10.96 10.83
N PHE A 162 -5.14 10.45 9.67
CA PHE A 162 -4.04 9.51 9.52
C PHE A 162 -3.05 10.14 8.56
N VAL A 163 -1.77 10.12 8.89
CA VAL A 163 -0.69 10.62 8.05
C VAL A 163 0.28 9.47 7.87
N LEU A 164 0.34 8.91 6.67
CA LEU A 164 1.28 7.85 6.32
C LEU A 164 2.59 8.49 5.85
N LEU A 165 3.68 8.06 6.48
CA LEU A 165 5.02 8.64 6.38
C LEU A 165 6.05 7.54 6.11
N SER A 166 7.02 7.81 5.24
CA SER A 166 8.21 6.97 5.07
C SER A 166 9.30 7.32 6.09
N ASP A 167 10.34 6.48 6.15
CA ASP A 167 11.60 6.72 6.89
C ASP A 167 12.35 7.99 6.43
N SER A 168 12.14 8.42 5.18
CA SER A 168 12.71 9.62 4.55
C SER A 168 11.87 10.90 4.67
N SER A 169 10.67 10.81 5.26
CA SER A 169 9.74 11.95 5.35
C SER A 169 10.26 13.06 6.28
N THR A 170 10.08 14.32 5.85
CA THR A 170 10.48 15.50 6.63
C THR A 170 9.25 16.35 6.99
N PRO A 171 9.18 16.89 8.22
CA PRO A 171 8.09 17.78 8.60
C PRO A 171 8.28 19.17 7.97
N ILE A 172 7.57 19.48 6.88
CA ILE A 172 7.75 20.74 6.12
C ILE A 172 6.83 21.87 6.60
N SER A 173 5.71 21.58 7.28
CA SER A 173 4.84 22.63 7.85
C SER A 173 4.00 22.13 9.03
N ASN A 174 3.50 23.04 9.85
CA ASN A 174 2.78 22.74 11.09
C ASN A 174 1.41 22.10 10.82
N VAL A 175 1.39 20.77 10.62
CA VAL A 175 0.18 19.95 10.41
C VAL A 175 -0.83 20.14 11.56
N PHE A 176 -0.36 20.54 12.75
CA PHE A 176 -1.19 20.80 13.92
C PHE A 176 -2.01 22.09 13.83
N THR A 177 -1.58 23.11 13.06
CA THR A 177 -2.17 24.46 13.13
C THR A 177 -3.39 24.66 12.24
N SER A 178 -3.68 23.78 11.27
CA SER A 178 -4.62 24.17 10.21
C SER A 178 -5.64 23.11 9.82
N ARG A 179 -6.83 23.23 10.41
CA ARG A 179 -8.08 22.56 10.00
C ARG A 179 -8.43 22.81 8.51
N SER A 180 -7.82 23.81 7.87
CA SER A 180 -8.06 24.26 6.50
C SER A 180 -6.99 23.78 5.49
N GLN A 181 -5.69 23.81 5.83
CA GLN A 181 -4.62 23.44 4.90
C GLN A 181 -4.53 21.94 4.66
N ALA A 182 -4.66 21.12 5.71
CA ALA A 182 -4.70 19.65 5.56
C ALA A 182 -5.90 19.19 4.70
N LYS A 183 -7.02 19.93 4.74
CA LYS A 183 -8.16 19.69 3.85
C LYS A 183 -7.89 20.10 2.41
N ALA A 184 -7.16 21.20 2.20
CA ALA A 184 -6.80 21.67 0.87
C ALA A 184 -5.83 20.71 0.20
N LEU A 185 -4.74 20.32 0.88
CA LEU A 185 -3.72 19.42 0.35
C LEU A 185 -4.28 18.03 -0.02
N PHE A 186 -5.13 17.44 0.83
CA PHE A 186 -5.79 16.18 0.53
C PHE A 186 -6.85 16.29 -0.57
N SER A 187 -7.60 17.40 -0.62
CA SER A 187 -8.56 17.65 -1.70
C SER A 187 -7.86 17.78 -3.04
N ASP A 188 -6.71 18.42 -3.10
CA ASP A 188 -5.98 18.64 -4.35
C ASP A 188 -5.27 17.35 -4.82
N PHE A 189 -4.70 16.57 -3.89
CA PHE A 189 -4.09 15.26 -4.19
C PHE A 189 -5.12 14.21 -4.61
N LEU A 190 -6.27 14.10 -3.93
CA LEU A 190 -7.33 13.21 -4.39
C LEU A 190 -8.01 13.69 -5.68
N CYS A 191 -8.06 15.01 -5.92
CA CYS A 191 -8.60 15.55 -7.16
C CYS A 191 -7.73 15.21 -8.38
N SER A 192 -6.41 15.08 -8.22
CA SER A 192 -5.54 14.67 -9.32
C SER A 192 -5.71 13.20 -9.70
N PHE A 193 -5.94 12.32 -8.70
CA PHE A 193 -6.08 10.88 -8.92
C PHE A 193 -7.51 10.40 -9.19
N LEU A 194 -8.53 11.08 -8.66
CA LEU A 194 -9.94 10.64 -8.76
C LEU A 194 -10.89 11.80 -9.12
N PRO A 195 -10.90 12.25 -10.40
CA PRO A 195 -11.76 13.34 -10.87
C PRO A 195 -13.26 13.10 -10.60
N THR A 196 -13.67 11.83 -10.46
CA THR A 196 -15.07 11.40 -10.32
C THR A 196 -15.62 11.48 -8.90
N LEU A 197 -14.79 11.57 -7.86
CA LEU A 197 -15.26 11.62 -6.46
C LEU A 197 -15.76 13.01 -6.05
N THR A 198 -15.26 14.08 -6.68
CA THR A 198 -15.62 15.48 -6.39
C THR A 198 -17.12 15.75 -6.55
N LYS A 199 -17.77 15.11 -7.54
CA LYS A 199 -19.19 15.32 -7.85
C LYS A 199 -20.15 14.78 -6.76
N ARG A 200 -19.71 13.83 -5.92
CA ARG A 200 -20.54 13.21 -4.87
C ARG A 200 -20.48 13.92 -3.51
N TYR A 201 -19.44 14.71 -3.23
CA TYR A 201 -19.25 15.35 -1.92
C TYR A 201 -19.76 16.80 -1.83
N GLY A 202 -20.37 17.34 -2.89
CA GLY A 202 -20.81 18.74 -2.98
C GLY A 202 -22.01 19.17 -2.12
N ARG A 203 -22.60 18.31 -1.27
CA ARG A 203 -23.79 18.69 -0.47
C ARG A 203 -23.39 19.22 0.90
N LYS A 204 -23.25 20.55 1.01
CA LYS A 204 -22.96 21.28 2.25
C LYS A 204 -24.01 21.00 3.34
N LYS A 205 -23.63 20.24 4.36
CA LYS A 205 -24.16 20.30 5.73
C LYS A 205 -22.98 20.52 6.67
N LYS A 206 -23.18 21.27 7.75
CA LYS A 206 -22.18 21.56 8.81
C LYS A 206 -21.84 20.27 9.57
N ARG A 207 -21.11 19.34 8.92
CA ARG A 207 -20.64 18.08 9.51
C ARG A 207 -19.18 18.26 9.93
N ARG A 208 -18.81 17.72 11.10
CA ARG A 208 -17.39 17.55 11.46
C ARG A 208 -16.72 16.72 10.36
N ALA A 209 -15.48 17.07 10.02
CA ALA A 209 -14.80 16.51 8.85
C ALA A 209 -14.68 14.97 9.00
N PRO A 210 -14.93 14.19 7.93
CA PRO A 210 -14.73 12.75 7.97
C PRO A 210 -13.24 12.44 8.21
N PRO A 211 -12.94 11.23 8.72
CA PRO A 211 -11.57 10.80 8.86
C PRO A 211 -10.83 10.90 7.53
N THR A 212 -9.62 11.48 7.58
CA THR A 212 -8.83 11.84 6.39
C THR A 212 -7.48 11.14 6.46
N ILE A 213 -7.05 10.48 5.38
CA ILE A 213 -5.75 9.83 5.26
C ILE A 213 -4.87 10.71 4.37
N ILE A 214 -3.76 11.21 4.86
CA ILE A 214 -2.77 11.96 4.08
C ILE A 214 -1.62 11.00 3.80
N ILE A 215 -1.25 10.84 2.54
CA ILE A 215 -0.13 10.00 2.11
C ILE A 215 0.99 10.94 1.68
N ASP A 216 2.19 10.75 2.22
CA ASP A 216 3.39 11.43 1.76
C ASP A 216 4.02 10.67 0.58
N ASP A 217 4.42 11.39 -0.47
CA ASP A 217 4.92 10.81 -1.73
C ASP A 217 6.38 10.31 -1.62
N GLY A 218 6.98 10.37 -0.43
CA GLY A 218 8.35 9.93 -0.11
C GLY A 218 8.63 8.44 -0.33
N PHE A 219 7.63 7.66 -0.76
CA PHE A 219 7.75 6.23 -1.04
C PHE A 219 8.55 5.86 -2.30
N THR A 220 8.90 6.85 -3.12
CA THR A 220 9.68 6.65 -4.36
C THR A 220 11.14 6.31 -4.11
N ASP A 221 11.69 6.62 -2.93
CA ASP A 221 13.11 6.46 -2.62
C ASP A 221 13.48 5.08 -2.07
N PHE A 222 12.49 4.21 -1.84
CA PHE A 222 12.72 2.79 -1.49
C PHE A 222 13.31 1.97 -2.66
N SER A 223 13.33 2.52 -3.89
CA SER A 223 13.84 1.83 -5.09
C SER A 223 15.37 1.78 -5.18
N THR A 224 16.09 2.64 -4.45
CA THR A 224 17.53 2.85 -4.68
C THR A 224 18.45 1.91 -3.91
N ASP A 225 17.94 1.09 -2.99
CA ASP A 225 18.77 0.32 -2.05
C ASP A 225 18.64 -1.21 -2.20
N ASN A 226 18.30 -1.68 -3.41
CA ASN A 226 18.48 -3.08 -3.78
C ASN A 226 19.93 -3.30 -4.23
N GLY A 227 20.88 -3.30 -3.30
CA GLY A 227 22.27 -3.57 -3.64
C GLY A 227 23.26 -3.60 -2.48
N SER A 228 23.33 -4.72 -1.75
CA SER A 228 24.56 -5.51 -1.50
C SER A 228 24.28 -6.74 -0.65
#